data_AF-A0A6S7LUR3-F1
#
_entry.id   AF-A0A6S7LUR3-F1
#
_cell.length_a   1.000
_cell.length_b   1.000
_cell.length_c   1.000
_cell.angle_alpha   90.00
_cell.angle_beta   90.00
_cell.angle_gamma   90.00
#
_symmetry.space_group_name_H-M   'P 1'
#
loop_
_entity.id
_entity.type
_entity.pdbx_description
1 polymer ?
#
loop_
_entity_poly.entity_id
_entity_poly.type
_entity_poly.pdbx_seq_one_letter_code
_entity_poly.pdbx_strand_id
1 'polypeptide(L)' 'ATKLGPWLFLLMIDDLSVSEIFNMWKCVDDTTVSETISKGQHSHVQQAVDQVNEWSKENLMQLNSEKTKELIISFS' A
#
# COMPACT_ATOMS: atom_id res chain seq x y z
N ALA A 1 17.43 -8.66 20.66
CA ALA A 1 16.87 -8.28 19.35
C ALA A 1 17.20 -9.36 18.34
N THR A 2 16.20 -10.02 17.75
CA THR A 2 16.40 -11.00 16.68
C THR A 2 16.74 -10.27 15.39
N LYS A 3 17.92 -10.51 14.82
CA LYS A 3 18.34 -9.93 13.53
C LYS A 3 17.45 -10.35 12.35
N LEU A 4 16.64 -11.38 12.53
CA LEU A 4 15.76 -11.97 11.52
C LEU A 4 14.37 -11.33 11.44
N GLY A 5 13.94 -10.57 12.46
CA GLY A 5 12.59 -10.00 12.51
C GLY A 5 12.21 -9.22 11.24
N PRO A 6 13.02 -8.22 10.81
CA PRO A 6 12.74 -7.46 9.58
C PRO A 6 12.71 -8.32 8.32
N TRP A 7 13.58 -9.32 8.22
CA TRP A 7 13.62 -10.23 7.06
C TRP A 7 12.36 -11.10 6.97
N LEU A 8 11.89 -11.61 8.11
CA LEU A 8 10.64 -12.38 8.16
C LEU A 8 9.43 -11.50 7.85
N PHE A 9 9.44 -10.23 8.29
CA PHE A 9 8.37 -9.30 7.94
C PHE A 9 8.30 -9.05 6.42
N LEU A 10 9.45 -8.84 5.76
CA LEU A 10 9.50 -8.70 4.31
C LEU A 10 8.92 -9.93 3.59
N LEU A 11 9.24 -11.14 4.07
CA LEU A 11 8.68 -12.38 3.52
C LEU A 11 7.17 -12.48 3.71
N MET A 12 6.63 -11.98 4.83
CA MET A 12 5.20 -12.00 5.12
C MET A 12 4.38 -11.06 4.22
N ILE A 13 4.97 -9.97 3.73
CA ILE A 13 4.28 -8.98 2.90
C ILE A 13 4.63 -9.09 1.41
N ASP A 14 5.44 -10.07 1.02
CA ASP A 14 5.99 -10.16 -0.34
C ASP A 14 4.92 -10.33 -1.42
N ASP A 15 3.82 -11.02 -1.10
CA ASP A 15 2.68 -11.27 -1.98
C ASP A 15 1.60 -10.18 -1.94
N LEU A 16 1.67 -9.22 -0.99
CA LEU A 16 0.77 -8.06 -0.98
C LEU A 16 0.82 -7.35 -2.33
N SER A 17 -0.30 -7.29 -3.03
CA SER A 17 -0.38 -6.65 -4.34
C SER A 17 -1.74 -5.97 -4.50
N VAL A 18 -1.78 -5.03 -5.42
CA VAL A 18 -2.98 -4.30 -5.82
C VAL A 18 -3.15 -4.43 -7.33
N SER A 19 -4.27 -3.94 -7.86
CA SER A 19 -4.50 -3.91 -9.31
C SER A 19 -3.32 -3.29 -10.08
N GLU A 20 -3.01 -3.87 -11.24
CA GLU A 20 -1.91 -3.48 -12.13
C GLU A 20 -1.96 -2.00 -12.60
N ILE A 21 -3.07 -1.29 -12.39
CA ILE A 21 -3.17 0.15 -12.66
C ILE A 21 -2.38 1.01 -11.67
N PHE A 22 -1.96 0.43 -10.54
CA PHE A 22 -1.22 1.10 -9.48
C PHE A 22 0.25 0.67 -9.47
N ASN A 23 1.13 1.57 -9.04
CA ASN A 23 2.49 1.20 -8.63
C ASN A 23 2.54 1.04 -7.12
N MET A 24 3.29 0.05 -6.63
CA MET A 24 3.44 -0.24 -5.21
C MET A 24 4.93 -0.34 -4.80
N TRP A 25 5.26 0.19 -3.62
CA TRP A 25 6.54 0.03 -2.96
C TRP A 25 6.33 -0.42 -1.52
N LYS A 26 7.16 -1.36 -1.05
CA LYS A 26 7.10 -1.95 0.29
C LYS A 26 8.42 -1.69 1.02
N CYS A 27 8.35 -1.27 2.27
CA CYS A 27 9.51 -1.00 3.11
C CYS A 27 9.21 -1.35 4.58
N VAL A 28 9.63 -2.53 5.03
CA VAL A 28 9.26 -3.05 6.35
C VAL A 28 7.74 -2.91 6.52
N ASP A 29 7.22 -2.21 7.52
CA ASP A 29 5.79 -2.01 7.78
C ASP A 29 5.11 -0.94 6.91
N ASP A 30 5.89 -0.11 6.22
CA ASP A 30 5.36 0.95 5.35
C ASP A 30 5.11 0.42 3.93
N THR A 31 3.93 0.70 3.40
CA THR A 31 3.59 0.45 1.99
C THR A 31 3.09 1.73 1.34
N THR A 32 3.66 2.07 0.18
CA THR A 32 3.23 3.20 -0.64
C THR A 32 2.57 2.68 -1.91
N VAL A 33 1.39 3.19 -2.23
CA VAL A 33 0.71 2.93 -3.50
C VAL A 33 0.51 4.26 -4.21
N SER A 34 0.72 4.28 -5.53
CA SER A 34 0.50 5.47 -6.35
C SER A 34 -0.27 5.14 -7.61
N GLU A 35 -1.01 6.12 -8.09
CA GLU A 35 -1.62 6.15 -9.40
C GLU A 35 -1.19 7.44 -10.11
N THR A 36 -1.17 7.40 -11.45
CA THR A 36 -1.03 8.60 -12.27
C THR A 36 -2.30 8.76 -13.08
N ILE A 37 -2.99 9.88 -12.89
CA ILE A 37 -4.24 10.18 -13.59
C ILE A 37 -4.10 11.43 -14.45
N SER A 38 -4.77 11.43 -15.59
CA SER A 38 -4.90 12.64 -16.41
C SER A 38 -5.75 13.69 -15.70
N LYS A 39 -5.43 14.97 -15.89
CA LYS A 39 -6.20 16.08 -15.29
C LYS A 39 -7.68 15.97 -15.64
N GLY A 40 -8.54 16.03 -14.63
CA GLY A 40 -10.00 15.92 -14.78
C GLY A 40 -10.54 14.49 -14.82
N GLN A 41 -9.70 13.46 -14.72
CA GLN A 41 -10.14 12.10 -14.47
C GLN A 41 -10.35 11.83 -12.98
N HIS A 42 -11.14 10.81 -12.67
CA HIS A 42 -11.34 10.36 -11.30
C HIS A 42 -10.19 9.45 -10.85
N SER A 43 -9.81 9.62 -9.59
CA SER A 43 -8.89 8.74 -8.88
C SER A 43 -9.52 7.38 -8.62
N HIS A 44 -8.70 6.32 -8.70
CA HIS A 44 -9.06 4.96 -8.29
C HIS A 44 -8.33 4.56 -7.01
N VAL A 45 -7.59 5.46 -6.35
CA VAL A 45 -6.69 5.13 -5.23
C VAL A 45 -7.42 4.48 -4.05
N GLN A 46 -8.71 4.79 -3.84
CA GLN A 46 -9.52 4.16 -2.81
C GLN A 46 -9.65 2.64 -3.03
N GLN A 47 -9.73 2.19 -4.30
CA GLN A 47 -9.73 0.76 -4.63
C GLN A 47 -8.44 0.08 -4.15
N ALA A 48 -7.29 0.74 -4.28
CA ALA A 48 -6.02 0.22 -3.78
C ALA A 48 -6.02 0.13 -2.24
N VAL A 49 -6.55 1.15 -1.55
CA VAL A 49 -6.67 1.14 -0.08
C VAL A 49 -7.55 -0.02 0.38
N ASP A 50 -8.68 -0.26 -0.30
CA ASP A 50 -9.59 -1.35 0.02
C ASP A 50 -8.92 -2.72 -0.19
N GLN A 51 -8.19 -2.89 -1.30
CA GLN A 51 -7.42 -4.11 -1.58
C GLN A 51 -6.34 -4.39 -0.54
N VAL A 52 -5.57 -3.37 -0.15
CA VAL A 52 -4.55 -3.49 0.93
C VAL A 52 -5.21 -3.86 2.25
N ASN A 53 -6.37 -3.26 2.56
CA ASN A 53 -7.10 -3.54 3.79
C ASN A 53 -7.65 -4.97 3.84
N GLU A 54 -8.23 -5.48 2.75
CA GLU A 54 -8.69 -6.87 2.69
C GLU A 54 -7.53 -7.87 2.79
N TRP A 55 -6.45 -7.69 2.02
CA TRP A 55 -5.25 -8.54 2.14
C TRP A 55 -4.69 -8.51 3.57
N SER A 56 -4.68 -7.34 4.21
CA SER A 56 -4.21 -7.20 5.60
C SER A 56 -5.05 -8.06 6.55
N LYS A 57 -6.38 -8.00 6.45
CA LYS A 57 -7.29 -8.81 7.29
C LYS A 57 -7.07 -10.30 7.08
N GLU A 58 -6.93 -10.74 5.83
CA GLU A 58 -6.67 -12.15 5.47
C GLU A 58 -5.35 -12.65 6.08
N ASN A 59 -4.37 -11.76 6.21
CA ASN A 59 -3.05 -12.06 6.78
C ASN A 59 -2.92 -11.70 8.27
N LEU A 60 -4.05 -11.50 8.97
CA LEU A 60 -4.09 -11.17 10.41
C LEU A 60 -3.32 -9.89 10.77
N MET A 61 -3.24 -8.97 9.82
CA MET A 61 -2.63 -7.64 9.94
C MET A 61 -3.74 -6.58 9.93
N GLN A 62 -3.39 -5.37 10.37
CA GLN A 62 -4.33 -4.25 10.41
C GLN A 62 -3.70 -3.01 9.79
N LEU A 63 -4.38 -2.43 8.80
CA LEU A 63 -4.00 -1.13 8.25
C LEU A 63 -4.20 -0.04 9.32
N ASN A 64 -3.15 0.75 9.56
CA ASN A 64 -3.22 1.86 10.51
C ASN A 64 -3.82 3.10 9.83
N SER A 65 -5.14 3.22 9.84
CA SER A 65 -5.85 4.34 9.20
C SER A 65 -5.47 5.72 9.75
N GLU A 66 -5.04 5.82 11.01
CA GLU A 66 -4.59 7.09 11.59
C GLU A 66 -3.26 7.56 10.97
N LYS A 67 -2.39 6.61 10.62
CA LYS A 67 -1.09 6.87 9.99
C LYS A 67 -1.12 6.85 8.47
N THR A 68 -2.07 6.15 7.85
CA THR A 68 -2.25 6.16 6.39
C THR A 68 -2.62 7.56 5.91
N LYS A 69 -1.83 8.12 5.00
CA LYS A 69 -2.07 9.44 4.41
C LYS A 69 -2.13 9.36 2.89
N GLU A 70 -3.04 10.13 2.33
CA GLU A 70 -3.08 10.40 0.89
C GLU A 70 -2.24 11.65 0.59
N LEU A 71 -1.42 11.58 -0.46
CA LEU A 71 -0.65 12.70 -0.98
C LEU A 71 -0.99 12.89 -2.47
N ILE A 72 -1.48 14.08 -2.81
CA ILE A 72 -1.83 14.44 -4.19
C ILE A 72 -0.78 15.42 -4.71
N ILE A 73 -0.11 15.06 -5.80
CA ILE A 73 0.88 15.91 -6.48
C ILE A 73 0.32 16.31 -7.85
N SER A 74 0.31 17.60 -8.14
CA SER A 74 -0.09 18.15 -9.43
C SER A 74 1.09 18.80 -10.12
N PHE A 75 1.36 18.41 -11.36
CA PHE A 75 2.46 18.94 -12.19
C PHE A 75 1.97 20.05 -13.13
N SER A 76 1.13 20.96 -12.61
CA SER A 76 0.53 22.09 -13.35
C SER A 76 1.53 22.86 -14.20
#